data_AF-A0A432FMR7-F1
#
_entry.id   AF-A0A432FMR7-F1
#
_cell.length_a   1.000
_cell.length_b   1.000
_cell.length_c   1.000
_cell.angle_alpha   90.00
_cell.angle_beta   90.00
_cell.angle_gamma   90.00
#
_symmetry.space_group_name_H-M   'P 1'
#
loop_
_entity.id
_entity.type
_entity.pdbx_description
1 polymer ?
#
loop_
_entity_poly.entity_id
_entity_poly.type
_entity_poly.pdbx_seq_one_letter_code
_entity_poly.pdbx_strand_id
1 'polypeptide(L)' 'MASCYKAIPGDIFRGLKLSSQGFGLEAELTAKVFRSGFKVKEIPISYSRRTSAEGKKLRLKDGLVSAGACLRYRFFD' A
#
# COMPACT_ATOMS: atom_id res chain seq x y z
N MET A 1 0.86 6.98 1.25
CA MET A 1 -0.08 7.08 0.13
C MET A 1 -0.48 5.68 -0.32
N ALA A 2 -1.77 5.41 -0.54
CA ALA A 2 -2.26 4.13 -1.06
C ALA A 2 -2.54 4.29 -2.57
N SER A 3 -1.55 3.97 -3.40
CA SER A 3 -1.65 4.08 -4.87
C SER A 3 -1.78 2.72 -5.55
N CYS A 4 -1.40 1.62 -4.86
CA CYS A 4 -1.25 0.30 -5.45
C CYS A 4 -0.36 0.29 -6.71
N TYR A 5 0.48 1.32 -6.89
CA TYR A 5 1.36 1.49 -8.02
C TYR A 5 2.71 1.99 -7.52
N LYS A 6 3.65 1.06 -7.36
CA LYS A 6 4.98 1.28 -6.78
C LYS A 6 6.00 0.39 -7.48
N ALA A 7 7.18 0.93 -7.69
CA ALA A 7 8.35 0.18 -8.14
C ALA A 7 9.37 0.15 -7.00
N ILE A 8 9.86 -1.04 -6.65
CA ILE A 8 10.80 -1.26 -5.57
C ILE A 8 11.87 -2.23 -6.09
N PRO A 9 13.16 -1.99 -5.81
CA PRO A 9 14.21 -2.98 -6.08
C PRO A 9 13.88 -4.33 -5.44
N GLY A 10 14.07 -5.41 -6.19
CA GLY A 10 13.59 -6.74 -5.77
C GLY A 10 14.32 -7.29 -4.53
N ASP A 11 15.57 -6.92 -4.35
CA ASP A 11 16.38 -7.16 -3.15
C ASP A 11 15.79 -6.48 -1.91
N ILE A 12 15.41 -5.20 -2.02
CA ILE A 12 14.73 -4.47 -0.95
C ILE A 12 13.38 -5.13 -0.65
N PHE A 13 12.57 -5.38 -1.68
CA PHE A 13 11.24 -5.96 -1.50
C PHE A 13 11.27 -7.32 -0.79
N ARG A 14 12.22 -8.20 -1.14
CA ARG A 14 12.40 -9.50 -0.47
C ARG A 14 12.90 -9.38 0.96
N GLY A 15 13.63 -8.31 1.29
CA GLY A 15 14.06 -8.01 2.66
C GLY A 15 12.94 -7.50 3.57
N LEU A 16 11.90 -6.90 3.00
CA LEU A 16 10.69 -6.50 3.73
C LEU A 16 9.90 -7.78 4.06
N LYS A 17 9.99 -8.25 5.31
CA LYS A 17 9.21 -9.41 5.79
C LYS A 17 7.73 -9.07 5.85
N LEU A 18 7.04 -9.07 4.70
CA LEU A 18 5.61 -8.75 4.58
C LEU A 18 4.74 -9.92 5.05
N SER A 19 3.61 -9.61 5.66
CA SER A 19 2.67 -10.57 6.25
C SER A 19 1.21 -10.26 5.94
N SER A 20 0.90 -9.01 5.60
CA SER A 20 -0.44 -8.55 5.26
C SER A 20 -0.91 -9.13 3.93
N GLN A 21 -2.22 -9.35 3.86
CA GLN A 21 -2.91 -9.74 2.63
C GLN A 21 -3.88 -8.64 2.19
N GLY A 22 -4.23 -8.64 0.90
CA GLY A 22 -5.17 -7.67 0.33
C GLY A 22 -4.71 -6.22 0.49
N PHE A 23 -5.64 -5.32 0.84
CA PHE A 23 -5.39 -3.87 0.95
C PHE A 23 -4.50 -3.47 2.14
N GLY A 24 -4.23 -4.38 3.08
CA GLY A 24 -3.29 -4.14 4.18
C GLY A 24 -1.83 -4.13 3.73
N LEU A 25 -1.50 -4.83 2.63
CA LEU A 25 -0.13 -4.94 2.11
C LEU A 25 0.45 -3.57 1.75
N GLU A 26 -0.35 -2.70 1.16
CA GLU A 26 0.09 -1.35 0.79
C GLU A 26 0.51 -0.52 2.02
N ALA A 27 -0.20 -0.67 3.13
CA ALA A 27 0.11 0.02 4.38
C ALA A 27 1.39 -0.54 5.01
N GLU A 28 1.50 -1.87 5.12
CA GLU A 28 2.69 -2.54 5.65
C GLU A 28 3.94 -2.21 4.83
N LEU A 29 3.85 -2.34 3.50
CA LEU A 29 4.95 -2.06 2.58
C LEU A 29 5.45 -0.62 2.76
N THR A 30 4.54 0.35 2.78
CA THR A 30 4.88 1.76 2.96
C THR A 30 5.54 1.99 4.32
N ALA A 31 4.94 1.48 5.40
CA ALA A 31 5.47 1.65 6.75
C ALA A 31 6.88 1.06 6.89
N LYS A 32 7.11 -0.16 6.38
CA LYS A 32 8.40 -0.84 6.47
C LYS A 32 9.47 -0.15 5.60
N VAL A 33 9.13 0.28 4.39
CA VAL A 33 10.07 1.06 3.54
C VAL A 33 10.55 2.32 4.25
N PHE A 34 9.64 3.10 4.85
CA PHE A 34 10.01 4.31 5.59
C PHE A 34 10.80 4.02 6.86
N ARG A 35 10.44 2.97 7.61
CA ARG A 35 11.18 2.55 8.82
C ARG A 35 12.58 2.05 8.52
N SER A 36 12.78 1.39 7.37
CA SER A 36 14.11 0.96 6.90
C SER A 36 14.99 2.13 6.42
N GLY A 37 14.51 3.38 6.48
CA GLY A 37 15.31 4.56 6.14
C GLY A 37 15.49 4.77 4.64
N PHE A 38 14.76 4.05 3.79
CA PHE A 38 14.82 4.24 2.35
C PHE A 38 14.16 5.55 1.94
N LYS A 39 14.73 6.19 0.90
CA LYS A 39 14.15 7.39 0.31
C LYS A 39 13.08 7.00 -0.72
N VAL A 40 11.88 7.56 -0.55
CA VAL A 40 10.77 7.37 -1.48
C VAL A 40 10.68 8.61 -2.37
N LYS A 41 10.57 8.39 -3.69
CA LYS A 41 10.26 9.45 -4.66
C LYS A 41 8.85 9.25 -5.17
N GLU A 42 8.02 10.29 -5.08
CA GLU A 42 6.69 10.30 -5.66
C GLU A 42 6.78 10.81 -7.10
N ILE A 43 6.31 10.00 -8.05
CA ILE A 43 6.27 10.34 -9.47
C ILE A 43 4.81 10.58 -9.84
N PRO A 44 4.46 11.75 -10.42
CA PRO A 44 3.10 12.02 -10.82
C PRO A 44 2.66 11.07 -11.93
N ILE A 45 1.43 10.56 -11.83
CA ILE A 45 0.80 9.70 -12.84
C ILE A 45 -0.59 10.22 -13.19
N SER A 46 -1.02 9.96 -14.42
CA SER A 46 -2.41 10.12 -14.83
C SER A 46 -3.16 8.81 -14.58
N TYR A 47 -4.27 8.87 -13.86
CA TYR A 47 -5.09 7.70 -13.54
C TYR A 47 -6.54 7.90 -13.95
N SER A 48 -7.03 7.01 -14.83
CA SER A 48 -8.43 6.93 -15.21
C SER A 48 -9.13 5.89 -14.34
N ARG A 49 -9.92 6.35 -13.37
CA ARG A 49 -10.65 5.45 -12.46
C ARG A 49 -11.80 4.75 -13.18
N ARG A 50 -12.00 3.46 -12.89
CA ARG A 50 -13.22 2.75 -13.27
C ARG A 50 -14.41 3.18 -12.41
N THR A 51 -15.57 3.31 -13.02
CA THR A 51 -16.88 3.49 -12.38
C THR A 51 -17.44 2.15 -11.87
N SER A 52 -18.50 2.21 -11.07
CA SER A 52 -19.22 1.01 -10.64
C SER A 52 -19.81 0.23 -11.82
N ALA A 53 -20.26 0.93 -12.86
CA ALA A 53 -20.79 0.33 -14.09
C ALA A 53 -19.70 -0.41 -14.88
N GLU A 54 -18.45 0.06 -14.86
CA GLU A 54 -17.28 -0.60 -15.47
C GLU A 54 -16.69 -1.73 -14.59
N GLY A 55 -17.47 -2.24 -13.63
CA GLY A 55 -17.10 -3.37 -12.79
C GLY A 55 -16.04 -3.06 -11.73
N LYS A 56 -16.10 -1.86 -11.13
CA LYS A 56 -15.28 -1.56 -9.93
C LYS A 56 -15.69 -2.47 -8.77
N LYS A 57 -14.75 -3.31 -8.30
CA LYS A 57 -14.99 -4.30 -7.23
C LYS A 57 -14.67 -3.79 -5.82
N LEU A 58 -14.15 -2.58 -5.69
CA LEU A 58 -13.74 -1.99 -4.41
C LEU A 58 -14.96 -1.65 -3.55
N ARG A 59 -14.96 -2.12 -2.30
CA ARG A 59 -16.02 -1.91 -1.30
C ARG A 59 -15.52 -1.02 -0.17
N LEU A 60 -16.43 -0.40 0.59
CA LEU A 60 -16.07 0.38 1.78
C LEU A 60 -15.29 -0.44 2.82
N LYS A 61 -15.58 -1.73 2.93
CA LYS A 61 -14.86 -2.67 3.81
C LYS A 61 -13.37 -2.72 3.49
N ASP A 62 -12.99 -2.63 2.22
CA ASP A 62 -11.58 -2.61 1.80
C ASP A 62 -10.85 -1.36 2.33
N GLY A 63 -11.56 -0.22 2.36
CA GLY A 63 -11.06 1.02 2.95
C GLY A 63 -10.85 0.91 4.45
N LEU A 64 -11.78 0.28 5.18
CA LEU A 64 -11.64 0.04 6.62
C LEU A 64 -10.45 -0.88 6.95
N VAL A 65 -10.25 -1.94 6.16
CA VAL A 65 -9.09 -2.84 6.30
C VAL A 65 -7.79 -2.06 6.08
N SER A 66 -7.73 -1.23 5.04
CA SER A 66 -6.54 -0.43 4.74
C SER A 66 -6.24 0.60 5.84
N ALA A 67 -7.28 1.27 6.37
CA ALA A 67 -7.14 2.22 7.48
C ALA A 67 -6.65 1.53 8.77
N GLY A 68 -7.23 0.37 9.12
CA GLY A 68 -6.80 -0.42 10.27
C GLY A 68 -5.35 -0.90 10.14
N ALA A 69 -4.95 -1.35 8.95
CA ALA A 69 -3.56 -1.73 8.67
C ALA A 69 -2.61 -0.53 8.80
N CYS A 70 -2.99 0.64 8.29
CA CYS A 70 -2.20 1.86 8.43
C CYS A 70 -1.93 2.22 9.90
N LEU A 71 -2.96 2.17 10.75
CA LEU A 71 -2.82 2.40 12.19
C LEU A 71 -1.94 1.33 12.86
N ARG A 72 -2.17 0.06 12.55
CA ARG A 72 -1.39 -1.06 13.10
C ARG A 72 0.12 -0.90 12.81
N TYR A 73 0.49 -0.74 11.54
CA TYR A 73 1.89 -0.64 11.14
C TYR A 73 2.52 0.72 11.46
N ARG A 74 1.72 1.74 11.79
CA ARG A 74 2.22 3.03 12.27
C ARG A 74 2.66 2.97 13.73
N PHE A 75 1.95 2.24 14.59
CA PHE A 75 2.14 2.30 16.05
C PHE A 75 2.64 1.00 16.69
N PHE A 76 2.38 -0.17 16.11
CA PHE A 76 2.61 -1.46 16.77
C PHE A 76 3.64 -2.37 16.09
N ASP A 77 3.91 -2.15 14.80
CA ASP A 77 5.13 -2.66 14.15
C ASP A 77 6.30 -1.74 14.49
#